data_AF-A0A7C6ZQL2-F1
#
_entry.id   AF-A0A7C6ZQL2-F1
#
_cell.length_a   1.000
_cell.length_b   1.000
_cell.length_c   1.000
_cell.angle_alpha   90.00
_cell.angle_beta   90.00
_cell.angle_gamma   90.00
#
_symmetry.space_group_name_H-M   'P 1'
#
loop_
_entity.id
_entity.type
_entity.pdbx_description
1 polymer ?
#
loop_
_entity_poly.entity_id
_entity_poly.type
_entity_poly.pdbx_seq_one_letter_code
_entity_poly.pdbx_strand_id
1 'polypeptide(L)'
;MKLVKSFGILVLLLGVLGISVSQVAARTLLVYSPPSQISIRMYWLTASGARREPYTLCASGHTQWGCTAFCNEPGYPCEGSQTRAYPYATNPVTVPIETDYLLDVVPKEVSVEAFHPTAIQAQAIAARTYAYCAIGANEGRPGYPSSCRKEINNSNGFQVFVPYAFEALPSATFPDNPSNPCASSNLNNNQRIVCSAVAPRHYISYGTYPNDDLPAFTEYFADIRNRTVSGGQPYLIAVDDPISSHPDIVQDGHGHGMSQKGASRWARGNLSFNINRDLGAWSVRWERAEQILVHYYTGVHIRDAGNNNALLTPSYRWNPLQINWGTPDNRPPAMSHGGTYPISVKVQNTGISDWTCDYPNFSYALRYRWAKAGFGEVTGSGSASVCGTPKGDPSPTVNLTIQNIPNWGPGAYTLRFDIYVTSANGNFWFSEQGWRTYNVSVCVDGPCKGFIPAVLKDSP
;
A
#
# COMPACT_ATOMS: atom_id res chain seq x y z
N MET A 1 -45.69 87.14 -17.45
CA MET A 1 -46.89 86.49 -16.88
C MET A 1 -47.19 85.26 -17.73
N LYS A 2 -47.15 84.06 -17.12
CA LYS A 2 -47.22 82.70 -17.72
C LYS A 2 -46.06 82.36 -18.69
N LEU A 3 -45.63 81.12 -18.90
CA LEU A 3 -45.54 79.86 -18.15
C LEU A 3 -44.86 78.92 -19.15
N VAL A 4 -43.62 78.45 -18.93
CA VAL A 4 -43.17 77.17 -19.52
C VAL A 4 -42.17 76.48 -18.60
N LYS A 5 -42.51 75.23 -18.26
CA LYS A 5 -41.74 74.23 -17.51
C LYS A 5 -40.46 73.86 -18.29
N SER A 6 -39.34 73.70 -17.59
CA SER A 6 -38.20 72.96 -18.13
C SER A 6 -37.79 71.87 -17.15
N PHE A 7 -37.99 70.63 -17.60
CA PHE A 7 -37.48 69.40 -17.03
C PHE A 7 -35.95 69.38 -17.21
N GLY A 8 -35.20 69.20 -16.12
CA GLY A 8 -33.76 68.96 -16.12
C GLY A 8 -33.48 67.59 -15.50
N ILE A 9 -33.06 66.65 -16.34
CA ILE A 9 -32.83 65.23 -16.07
C ILE A 9 -31.58 65.07 -15.20
N LEU A 10 -31.73 64.32 -14.09
CA LEU A 10 -30.65 63.84 -13.22
C LEU A 10 -29.92 62.69 -13.93
N VAL A 11 -28.68 62.90 -14.35
CA VAL A 11 -27.81 61.85 -14.89
C VAL A 11 -27.26 61.02 -13.72
N LEU A 12 -27.80 59.82 -13.53
CA LEU A 12 -27.26 58.81 -12.62
C LEU A 12 -26.30 57.90 -13.40
N LEU A 13 -24.98 58.05 -13.15
CA LEU A 13 -23.93 57.15 -13.62
C LEU A 13 -24.03 55.82 -12.85
N LEU A 14 -24.65 54.81 -13.47
CA LEU A 14 -24.59 53.42 -13.03
C LEU A 14 -23.36 52.74 -13.66
N GLY A 15 -22.29 52.64 -12.88
CA GLY A 15 -21.14 51.80 -13.19
C GLY A 15 -21.54 50.33 -13.07
N VAL A 16 -21.69 49.65 -14.21
CA VAL A 16 -21.87 48.20 -14.28
C VAL A 16 -20.51 47.54 -14.05
N LEU A 17 -20.25 47.12 -12.81
CA LEU A 17 -19.22 46.14 -12.50
C LEU A 17 -19.62 44.81 -13.14
N GLY A 18 -18.91 44.44 -14.20
CA GLY A 18 -19.02 43.12 -14.83
C GLY A 18 -18.57 42.04 -13.85
N ILE A 19 -19.54 41.42 -13.19
CA ILE A 19 -19.34 40.15 -12.49
C ILE A 19 -19.22 39.10 -13.59
N SER A 20 -17.99 38.75 -13.95
CA SER A 20 -17.67 37.55 -14.70
C SER A 20 -18.10 36.36 -13.85
N VAL A 21 -19.33 35.88 -14.03
CA VAL A 21 -19.75 34.58 -13.50
C VAL A 21 -18.94 33.55 -14.27
N SER A 22 -17.84 33.09 -13.67
CA SER A 22 -17.13 31.91 -14.14
C SER A 22 -18.13 30.78 -14.20
N GLN A 23 -18.54 30.42 -15.42
CA GLN A 23 -19.33 29.23 -15.66
C GLN A 23 -18.47 28.04 -15.22
N VAL A 24 -18.72 27.53 -14.01
CA VAL A 24 -18.27 26.21 -13.61
C VAL A 24 -19.02 25.25 -14.52
N ALA A 25 -18.41 24.91 -15.65
CA ALA A 25 -18.89 23.81 -16.47
C ALA A 25 -18.89 22.58 -15.54
N ALA A 26 -20.09 22.10 -15.21
CA ALA A 26 -20.27 20.83 -14.54
C ALA A 26 -19.66 19.78 -15.47
N ARG A 27 -18.41 19.38 -15.21
CA ARG A 27 -17.83 18.21 -15.84
C ARG A 27 -18.74 17.05 -15.48
N THR A 28 -19.45 16.49 -16.45
CA THR A 28 -20.03 15.16 -16.34
C THR A 28 -18.89 14.22 -15.97
N LEU A 29 -18.87 13.82 -14.70
CA LEU A 29 -17.84 12.97 -14.13
C LEU A 29 -18.02 11.57 -14.69
N LEU A 30 -17.06 11.16 -15.53
CA LEU A 30 -16.91 9.76 -15.89
C LEU A 30 -16.37 9.05 -14.64
N VAL A 31 -17.28 8.44 -13.86
CA VAL A 31 -16.90 7.52 -12.78
C VAL A 31 -16.10 6.38 -13.41
N TYR A 32 -14.91 6.11 -12.90
CA TYR A 32 -14.09 5.00 -13.40
C TYR A 32 -14.86 3.68 -13.25
N SER A 33 -14.94 2.89 -14.31
CA SER A 33 -15.44 1.53 -14.23
C SER A 33 -14.27 0.56 -14.30
N PRO A 34 -13.95 -0.16 -13.20
CA PRO A 34 -12.94 -1.20 -13.19
C PRO A 34 -13.20 -2.24 -14.29
N PRO A 35 -12.20 -2.60 -15.11
CA PRO A 35 -12.36 -3.68 -16.08
C PRO A 35 -12.48 -5.02 -15.34
N SER A 36 -13.26 -5.94 -15.90
CA SER A 36 -13.39 -7.31 -15.39
C SER A 36 -12.43 -8.30 -16.06
N GLN A 37 -11.90 -7.94 -17.23
CA GLN A 37 -11.06 -8.80 -18.06
C GLN A 37 -9.81 -8.06 -18.54
N ILE A 38 -8.78 -8.82 -18.89
CA ILE A 38 -7.54 -8.33 -19.48
C ILE A 38 -7.17 -9.18 -20.70
N SER A 39 -6.71 -8.53 -21.78
CA SER A 39 -6.21 -9.20 -22.99
C SER A 39 -4.68 -9.20 -23.02
N ILE A 40 -4.06 -10.38 -23.03
CA ILE A 40 -2.63 -10.58 -22.82
C ILE A 40 -2.00 -11.30 -24.01
N ARG A 41 -0.88 -10.77 -24.52
CA ARG A 41 -0.01 -11.49 -25.46
C ARG A 41 0.89 -12.46 -24.71
N MET A 42 0.78 -13.75 -25.05
CA MET A 42 1.49 -14.82 -24.35
C MET A 42 2.75 -15.23 -25.12
N TYR A 43 3.91 -15.16 -24.49
CA TYR A 43 5.20 -15.53 -25.06
C TYR A 43 5.87 -16.66 -24.27
N TRP A 44 6.77 -17.38 -24.94
CA TRP A 44 7.77 -18.19 -24.24
C TRP A 44 8.67 -17.27 -23.41
N LEU A 45 8.96 -17.67 -22.18
CA LEU A 45 9.76 -16.87 -21.26
C LEU A 45 11.12 -17.52 -20.99
N THR A 46 12.06 -16.70 -20.54
CA THR A 46 13.29 -17.11 -19.86
C THR A 46 12.97 -17.49 -18.41
N ALA A 47 13.91 -18.14 -17.71
CA ALA A 47 13.74 -18.45 -16.28
C ALA A 47 13.54 -17.18 -15.42
N SER A 48 14.04 -16.03 -15.86
CA SER A 48 13.84 -14.73 -15.21
C SER A 48 12.52 -14.02 -15.56
N GLY A 49 11.67 -14.65 -16.39
CA GLY A 49 10.39 -14.08 -16.81
C GLY A 49 10.47 -13.07 -17.96
N ALA A 50 11.64 -12.88 -18.57
CA ALA A 50 11.77 -12.07 -19.79
C ALA A 50 11.28 -12.86 -21.01
N ARG A 51 10.94 -12.20 -22.12
CA ARG A 51 10.59 -12.89 -23.38
C ARG A 51 11.83 -13.63 -23.94
N ARG A 52 11.65 -14.89 -24.33
CA ARG A 52 12.72 -15.72 -24.92
C ARG A 52 12.93 -15.31 -26.39
N GLU A 53 14.18 -15.06 -26.78
CA GLU A 53 14.55 -14.80 -28.18
C GLU A 53 14.78 -16.11 -28.95
N PRO A 54 14.30 -16.25 -30.20
CA PRO A 54 13.40 -15.32 -30.89
C PRO A 54 12.00 -15.32 -30.26
N TYR A 55 11.36 -14.14 -30.16
CA TYR A 55 10.04 -14.00 -29.54
C TYR A 55 9.01 -14.92 -30.17
N THR A 56 8.63 -15.95 -29.41
CA THR A 56 7.70 -16.99 -29.85
C THR A 56 6.42 -16.89 -29.05
N LEU A 57 5.29 -16.82 -29.74
CA LEU A 57 3.97 -16.79 -29.13
C LEU A 57 3.55 -18.18 -28.63
N CYS A 58 2.87 -18.23 -27.49
CA CYS A 58 2.19 -19.43 -27.03
C CYS A 58 1.05 -19.80 -27.97
N ALA A 59 0.90 -21.09 -28.25
CA ALA A 59 -0.15 -21.66 -29.07
C ALA A 59 -0.66 -22.95 -28.41
N SER A 60 -1.85 -23.40 -28.80
CA SER A 60 -2.43 -24.64 -28.30
C SER A 60 -1.44 -25.81 -28.45
N GLY A 61 -1.25 -26.59 -27.38
CA GLY A 61 -0.28 -27.69 -27.33
C GLY A 61 1.14 -27.30 -26.89
N HIS A 62 1.49 -26.01 -26.83
CA HIS A 62 2.78 -25.58 -26.29
C HIS A 62 2.90 -25.90 -24.80
N THR A 63 4.02 -26.50 -24.40
CA THR A 63 4.31 -26.88 -23.00
C THR A 63 5.48 -26.10 -22.44
N GLN A 64 5.90 -25.01 -23.08
CA GLN A 64 7.07 -24.24 -22.69
C GLN A 64 6.78 -23.29 -21.53
N TRP A 65 7.81 -22.97 -20.74
CA TRP A 65 7.76 -21.95 -19.70
C TRP A 65 7.31 -20.62 -20.27
N GLY A 66 6.37 -19.97 -19.57
CA GLY A 66 5.63 -18.80 -20.06
C GLY A 66 4.26 -19.15 -20.64
N CYS A 67 4.11 -20.33 -21.22
CA CYS A 67 2.82 -20.85 -21.67
C CYS A 67 2.12 -21.72 -20.62
N THR A 68 2.86 -22.26 -19.67
CA THR A 68 2.33 -23.13 -18.61
C THR A 68 3.31 -23.16 -17.44
N ALA A 69 2.79 -23.28 -16.22
CA ALA A 69 3.58 -23.55 -15.03
C ALA A 69 3.93 -25.05 -14.89
N PHE A 70 3.23 -25.94 -15.59
CA PHE A 70 3.46 -27.39 -15.61
C PHE A 70 4.23 -27.78 -16.86
N CYS A 71 5.55 -27.56 -16.83
CA CYS A 71 6.47 -27.87 -17.92
C CYS A 71 7.58 -28.83 -17.49
N ASN A 72 8.20 -29.50 -18.46
CA ASN A 72 9.39 -30.31 -18.24
C ASN A 72 10.61 -29.69 -18.95
N GLU A 73 10.90 -28.41 -18.65
CA GLU A 73 12.11 -27.72 -19.13
C GLU A 73 13.12 -27.57 -17.98
N PRO A 74 14.27 -28.28 -18.03
CA PRO A 74 15.32 -28.15 -17.02
C PRO A 74 15.83 -26.71 -16.87
N GLY A 75 15.98 -26.26 -15.62
CA GLY A 75 16.45 -24.91 -15.30
C GLY A 75 15.39 -23.82 -15.35
N TYR A 76 14.13 -24.17 -15.63
CA TYR A 76 12.99 -23.25 -15.58
C TYR A 76 12.16 -23.48 -14.31
N PRO A 77 11.49 -22.44 -13.79
CA PRO A 77 10.72 -22.51 -12.54
C PRO A 77 9.33 -23.15 -12.74
N CYS A 78 9.32 -24.37 -13.30
CA CYS A 78 8.14 -25.19 -13.56
C CYS A 78 7.90 -26.23 -12.48
N GLU A 79 6.64 -26.59 -12.28
CA GLU A 79 6.23 -27.80 -11.57
C GLU A 79 6.38 -29.00 -12.51
N GLY A 80 7.49 -29.75 -12.37
CA GLY A 80 7.88 -30.80 -13.30
C GLY A 80 7.23 -32.16 -13.08
N SER A 81 6.42 -32.34 -12.03
CA SER A 81 5.74 -33.61 -11.74
C SER A 81 4.72 -34.02 -12.81
N GLN A 82 4.19 -33.06 -13.57
CA GLN A 82 3.29 -33.27 -14.69
C GLN A 82 3.53 -32.23 -15.77
N THR A 83 3.18 -32.55 -17.02
CA THR A 83 3.22 -31.58 -18.12
C THR A 83 1.80 -31.25 -18.56
N ARG A 84 1.49 -29.95 -18.66
CA ARG A 84 0.21 -29.46 -19.19
C ARG A 84 0.46 -28.43 -20.27
N ALA A 85 -0.27 -28.55 -21.37
CA ALA A 85 -0.20 -27.58 -22.45
C ALA A 85 -0.84 -26.24 -22.05
N TYR A 86 -0.44 -25.19 -22.78
CA TYR A 86 -1.07 -23.88 -22.81
C TYR A 86 -2.60 -24.01 -22.86
N PRO A 87 -3.33 -23.43 -21.89
CA PRO A 87 -4.76 -23.71 -21.73
C PRO A 87 -5.66 -22.99 -22.73
N TYR A 88 -5.15 -22.03 -23.49
CA TYR A 88 -5.97 -21.14 -24.29
C TYR A 88 -5.90 -21.46 -25.79
N ALA A 89 -7.03 -21.28 -26.48
CA ALA A 89 -7.15 -21.52 -27.92
C ALA A 89 -6.61 -20.37 -28.78
N THR A 90 -6.53 -19.15 -28.24
CA THR A 90 -6.11 -17.94 -28.96
C THR A 90 -4.95 -17.23 -28.29
N ASN A 91 -4.26 -16.39 -29.06
CA ASN A 91 -3.23 -15.47 -28.58
C ASN A 91 -3.31 -14.18 -29.41
N PRO A 92 -3.65 -13.01 -28.82
CA PRO A 92 -3.85 -12.76 -27.39
C PRO A 92 -4.97 -13.58 -26.74
N VAL A 93 -4.84 -13.83 -25.43
CA VAL A 93 -5.89 -14.43 -24.60
C VAL A 93 -6.59 -13.34 -23.81
N THR A 94 -7.92 -13.44 -23.65
CA THR A 94 -8.67 -12.60 -22.71
C THR A 94 -9.12 -13.43 -21.51
N VAL A 95 -8.74 -13.01 -20.30
CA VAL A 95 -9.02 -13.74 -19.05
C VAL A 95 -9.64 -12.82 -17.98
N PRO A 96 -10.43 -13.35 -17.03
CA PRO A 96 -10.89 -12.59 -15.87
C PRO A 96 -9.73 -12.09 -15.01
N ILE A 97 -9.79 -10.83 -14.56
CA ILE A 97 -8.72 -10.24 -13.75
C ILE A 97 -8.64 -10.91 -12.37
N GLU A 98 -9.79 -11.10 -11.72
CA GLU A 98 -9.85 -11.49 -10.31
C GLU A 98 -9.80 -13.01 -10.07
N THR A 99 -10.23 -13.81 -11.05
CA THR A 99 -10.39 -15.27 -10.90
C THR A 99 -9.42 -16.07 -11.76
N ASP A 100 -8.51 -15.41 -12.49
CA ASP A 100 -7.50 -16.04 -13.34
C ASP A 100 -6.20 -15.22 -13.28
N TYR A 101 -6.17 -14.03 -13.91
CA TYR A 101 -4.94 -13.25 -14.08
C TYR A 101 -4.17 -12.98 -12.77
N LEU A 102 -4.82 -12.40 -11.76
CA LEU A 102 -4.13 -12.05 -10.50
C LEU A 102 -3.76 -13.27 -9.67
N LEU A 103 -4.49 -14.38 -9.81
CA LEU A 103 -4.15 -15.63 -9.13
C LEU A 103 -2.84 -16.19 -9.64
N ASP A 104 -2.50 -15.95 -10.90
CA ASP A 104 -1.24 -16.38 -11.51
C ASP A 104 -0.11 -15.33 -11.43
N VAL A 105 -0.43 -14.03 -11.47
CA VAL A 105 0.56 -12.96 -11.35
C VAL A 105 1.15 -12.89 -9.94
N VAL A 106 0.31 -12.85 -8.91
CA VAL A 106 0.76 -12.66 -7.52
C VAL A 106 1.83 -13.70 -7.09
N PRO A 107 1.62 -15.02 -7.26
CA PRO A 107 2.63 -16.02 -6.88
C PRO A 107 3.87 -16.05 -7.78
N LYS A 108 3.87 -15.35 -8.92
CA LYS A 108 5.06 -15.19 -9.77
C LYS A 108 5.84 -13.93 -9.49
N GLU A 109 5.19 -12.91 -8.94
CA GLU A 109 5.86 -11.68 -8.51
C GLU A 109 6.42 -11.78 -7.10
N VAL A 110 5.78 -12.54 -6.20
CA VAL A 110 6.25 -12.74 -4.82
C VAL A 110 6.20 -14.21 -4.41
N SER A 111 7.14 -14.61 -3.56
CA SER A 111 7.15 -15.96 -2.97
C SER A 111 6.08 -16.05 -1.88
N VAL A 112 5.00 -16.78 -2.14
CA VAL A 112 3.89 -17.00 -1.19
C VAL A 112 4.38 -17.66 0.11
N GLU A 113 5.33 -18.59 0.01
CA GLU A 113 5.90 -19.29 1.16
C GLU A 113 6.81 -18.38 2.00
N ALA A 114 7.57 -17.48 1.38
CA ALA A 114 8.52 -16.65 2.11
C ALA A 114 7.92 -15.33 2.62
N PHE A 115 6.92 -14.77 1.95
CA PHE A 115 6.43 -13.41 2.23
C PHE A 115 5.30 -13.40 3.25
N HIS A 116 5.21 -12.31 4.02
CA HIS A 116 4.10 -12.10 4.94
C HIS A 116 2.78 -11.86 4.17
N PRO A 117 1.63 -12.44 4.58
CA PRO A 117 0.35 -12.30 3.88
C PRO A 117 -0.07 -10.85 3.60
N THR A 118 0.14 -9.92 4.54
CA THR A 118 -0.12 -8.48 4.34
C THR A 118 0.68 -7.88 3.17
N ALA A 119 1.91 -8.32 2.95
CA ALA A 119 2.73 -7.87 1.82
C ALA A 119 2.25 -8.49 0.50
N ILE A 120 1.79 -9.74 0.53
CA ILE A 120 1.17 -10.41 -0.63
C ILE A 120 -0.14 -9.67 -1.02
N GLN A 121 -0.93 -9.23 -0.03
CA GLN A 121 -2.10 -8.39 -0.28
C GLN A 121 -1.71 -7.03 -0.90
N ALA A 122 -0.67 -6.36 -0.40
CA ALA A 122 -0.16 -5.14 -1.02
C ALA A 122 0.28 -5.37 -2.48
N GLN A 123 0.98 -6.49 -2.75
CA GLN A 123 1.35 -6.90 -4.11
C GLN A 123 0.13 -7.12 -5.00
N ALA A 124 -0.92 -7.81 -4.52
CA ALA A 124 -2.15 -8.03 -5.29
C ALA A 124 -2.85 -6.71 -5.66
N ILE A 125 -2.87 -5.75 -4.73
CA ILE A 125 -3.45 -4.42 -4.97
C ILE A 125 -2.63 -3.62 -5.99
N ALA A 126 -1.30 -3.61 -5.86
CA ALA A 126 -0.41 -2.96 -6.81
C ALA A 126 -0.51 -3.61 -8.20
N ALA A 127 -0.54 -4.95 -8.27
CA ALA A 127 -0.65 -5.68 -9.53
C ALA A 127 -1.98 -5.41 -10.25
N ARG A 128 -3.11 -5.42 -9.51
CA ARG A 128 -4.42 -5.04 -10.05
C ARG A 128 -4.41 -3.62 -10.61
N THR A 129 -3.84 -2.69 -9.85
CA THR A 129 -3.79 -1.28 -10.25
C THR A 129 -2.96 -1.10 -11.52
N TYR A 130 -1.83 -1.78 -11.63
CA TYR A 130 -0.96 -1.75 -12.81
C TYR A 130 -1.71 -2.23 -14.07
N ALA A 131 -2.43 -3.36 -13.95
CA ALA A 131 -3.29 -3.90 -15.00
C ALA A 131 -4.40 -2.91 -15.42
N TYR A 132 -5.11 -2.37 -14.43
CA TYR A 132 -6.16 -1.36 -14.66
C TYR A 132 -5.63 -0.11 -15.38
N CYS A 133 -4.44 0.36 -15.01
CA CYS A 133 -3.83 1.52 -15.65
C CYS A 133 -3.50 1.24 -17.12
N ALA A 134 -2.93 0.07 -17.40
CA ALA A 134 -2.56 -0.29 -18.78
C ALA A 134 -3.76 -0.52 -19.69
N ILE A 135 -4.82 -1.16 -19.19
CA ILE A 135 -6.06 -1.34 -19.94
C ILE A 135 -6.65 0.02 -20.33
N GLY A 136 -6.86 0.91 -19.35
CA GLY A 136 -7.44 2.22 -19.61
C GLY A 136 -6.61 3.06 -20.58
N ALA A 137 -5.29 3.04 -20.45
CA ALA A 137 -4.38 3.77 -21.34
C ALA A 137 -4.36 3.22 -22.78
N ASN A 138 -4.47 1.90 -22.94
CA ASN A 138 -4.49 1.23 -24.26
C ASN A 138 -5.84 1.35 -24.96
N GLU A 139 -6.94 1.50 -24.21
CA GLU A 139 -8.26 1.85 -24.74
C GLU A 139 -8.37 3.33 -25.15
N GLY A 140 -7.32 4.13 -24.90
CA GLY A 140 -7.30 5.55 -25.23
C GLY A 140 -8.16 6.41 -24.31
N ARG A 141 -8.49 5.93 -23.10
CA ARG A 141 -9.25 6.71 -22.12
C ARG A 141 -8.42 7.93 -21.70
N PRO A 142 -9.03 9.13 -21.59
CA PRO A 142 -8.33 10.34 -21.16
C PRO A 142 -7.91 10.24 -19.67
N GLY A 143 -6.87 11.00 -19.29
CA GLY A 143 -6.42 11.14 -17.90
C GLY A 143 -5.39 10.10 -17.42
N TYR A 144 -5.15 9.02 -18.18
CA TYR A 144 -4.11 8.06 -17.85
C TYR A 144 -2.71 8.60 -18.17
N PRO A 145 -1.71 8.43 -17.28
CA PRO A 145 -0.33 8.79 -17.58
C PRO A 145 0.22 7.99 -18.77
N SER A 146 1.12 8.60 -19.55
CA SER A 146 1.79 7.91 -20.67
C SER A 146 2.57 6.67 -20.21
N SER A 147 3.07 6.67 -18.96
CA SER A 147 3.73 5.52 -18.34
C SER A 147 2.84 4.27 -18.25
N CYS A 148 1.52 4.43 -18.25
CA CYS A 148 0.58 3.31 -18.25
C CYS A 148 0.42 2.66 -19.62
N ARG A 149 0.82 3.32 -20.71
CA ARG A 149 0.76 2.73 -22.06
C ARG A 149 1.87 1.68 -22.23
N LYS A 150 1.60 0.47 -21.73
CA LYS A 150 2.48 -0.70 -21.81
C LYS A 150 1.87 -1.75 -22.73
N GLU A 151 2.73 -2.47 -23.45
CA GLU A 151 2.30 -3.69 -24.13
C GLU A 151 1.89 -4.71 -23.06
N ILE A 152 0.61 -5.08 -23.02
CA ILE A 152 0.10 -6.08 -22.09
C ILE A 152 0.53 -7.46 -22.61
N ASN A 153 1.55 -8.01 -21.96
CA ASN A 153 2.10 -9.32 -22.24
C ASN A 153 2.45 -10.04 -20.93
N ASN A 154 2.87 -11.29 -21.03
CA ASN A 154 3.09 -12.18 -19.89
C ASN A 154 4.49 -12.13 -19.26
N SER A 155 5.34 -11.19 -19.69
CA SER A 155 6.74 -11.08 -19.26
C SER A 155 6.96 -10.01 -18.19
N ASN A 156 8.15 -10.00 -17.61
CA ASN A 156 8.62 -8.97 -16.68
C ASN A 156 8.76 -7.56 -17.29
N GLY A 157 8.52 -7.39 -18.60
CA GLY A 157 8.31 -6.07 -19.22
C GLY A 157 6.94 -5.45 -18.93
N PHE A 158 6.00 -6.25 -18.39
CA PHE A 158 4.71 -5.82 -17.89
C PHE A 158 4.49 -6.36 -16.47
N GLN A 159 4.00 -7.60 -16.36
CA GLN A 159 3.88 -8.37 -15.12
C GLN A 159 3.99 -9.85 -15.50
N VAL A 160 4.71 -10.64 -14.72
CA VAL A 160 4.89 -12.06 -15.06
C VAL A 160 3.58 -12.80 -14.83
N PHE A 161 2.98 -13.29 -15.92
CA PHE A 161 1.76 -14.10 -15.90
C PHE A 161 2.09 -15.44 -16.54
N VAL A 162 1.96 -16.54 -15.79
CA VAL A 162 2.21 -17.88 -16.33
C VAL A 162 0.99 -18.73 -15.99
N PRO A 163 0.24 -19.23 -16.99
CA PRO A 163 -0.96 -20.00 -16.74
C PRO A 163 -0.69 -21.17 -15.81
N TYR A 164 -1.60 -21.42 -14.88
CA TYR A 164 -1.52 -22.45 -13.85
C TYR A 164 -0.50 -22.18 -12.73
N ALA A 165 -0.02 -20.94 -12.59
CA ALA A 165 0.90 -20.60 -11.51
C ALA A 165 0.24 -20.75 -10.12
N PHE A 166 -1.05 -20.48 -10.00
CA PHE A 166 -1.85 -20.71 -8.81
C PHE A 166 -1.99 -22.20 -8.46
N GLU A 167 -2.29 -23.03 -9.46
CA GLU A 167 -2.41 -24.49 -9.33
C GLU A 167 -1.08 -25.15 -8.99
N ALA A 168 0.02 -24.60 -9.49
CA ALA A 168 1.38 -25.08 -9.25
C ALA A 168 1.95 -24.69 -7.87
N LEU A 169 1.22 -23.92 -7.05
CA LEU A 169 1.66 -23.61 -5.70
C LEU A 169 1.78 -24.88 -4.86
N PRO A 170 2.92 -25.12 -4.18
CA PRO A 170 3.17 -26.37 -3.50
C PRO A 170 2.24 -26.56 -2.28
N SER A 171 1.67 -27.75 -2.06
CA SER A 171 1.65 -28.89 -2.99
C SER A 171 0.65 -28.64 -4.14
N ALA A 172 1.09 -28.86 -5.39
CA ALA A 172 0.30 -28.58 -6.58
C ALA A 172 -1.10 -29.20 -6.50
N THR A 173 -2.14 -28.37 -6.63
CA THR A 173 -3.54 -28.76 -6.42
C THR A 173 -4.43 -28.01 -7.41
N PHE A 174 -5.31 -28.73 -8.10
CA PHE A 174 -6.29 -28.13 -9.00
C PHE A 174 -7.59 -27.81 -8.25
N PRO A 175 -8.08 -26.56 -8.29
CA PRO A 175 -9.35 -26.16 -7.72
C PRO A 175 -10.52 -27.01 -8.26
N ASP A 176 -11.38 -27.49 -7.37
CA ASP A 176 -12.63 -28.20 -7.72
C ASP A 176 -13.72 -27.29 -8.34
N ASN A 177 -13.50 -25.97 -8.36
CA ASN A 177 -14.33 -24.96 -8.98
C ASN A 177 -13.46 -24.07 -9.89
N PRO A 178 -13.11 -24.54 -11.11
CA PRO A 178 -12.20 -23.80 -11.99
C PRO A 178 -12.76 -22.45 -12.48
N SER A 179 -14.09 -22.25 -12.41
CA SER A 179 -14.71 -20.95 -12.78
C SER A 179 -14.54 -19.87 -11.70
N ASN A 180 -14.32 -20.29 -10.46
CA ASN A 180 -14.03 -19.43 -9.32
C ASN A 180 -13.10 -20.18 -8.36
N PRO A 181 -11.79 -20.24 -8.68
CA PRO A 181 -10.82 -21.02 -7.91
C PRO A 181 -10.85 -20.73 -6.41
N CYS A 182 -11.06 -19.47 -6.03
CA CYS A 182 -11.07 -19.07 -4.62
C CYS A 182 -12.32 -19.51 -3.83
N ALA A 183 -13.36 -20.02 -4.51
CA ALA A 183 -14.50 -20.67 -3.89
C ALA A 183 -14.33 -22.19 -3.74
N SER A 184 -13.18 -22.75 -4.14
CA SER A 184 -12.92 -24.18 -4.05
C SER A 184 -12.78 -24.69 -2.62
N SER A 185 -13.25 -25.92 -2.40
CA SER A 185 -13.18 -26.55 -1.07
C SER A 185 -11.79 -27.16 -0.79
N ASN A 186 -11.08 -27.55 -1.86
CA ASN A 186 -9.85 -28.31 -1.82
C ASN A 186 -8.55 -27.48 -1.91
N LEU A 187 -8.61 -26.16 -1.70
CA LEU A 187 -7.42 -25.29 -1.78
C LEU A 187 -6.37 -25.63 -0.72
N ASN A 188 -5.10 -25.65 -1.12
CA ASN A 188 -3.97 -25.72 -0.21
C ASN A 188 -3.73 -24.37 0.51
N ASN A 189 -2.83 -24.35 1.49
CA ASN A 189 -2.59 -23.14 2.30
C ASN A 189 -2.07 -21.94 1.47
N ASN A 190 -1.14 -22.18 0.55
CA ASN A 190 -0.57 -21.14 -0.30
C ASN A 190 -1.64 -20.53 -1.22
N GLN A 191 -2.50 -21.37 -1.80
CA GLN A 191 -3.65 -20.95 -2.60
C GLN A 191 -4.64 -20.10 -1.79
N ARG A 192 -4.93 -20.49 -0.53
CA ARG A 192 -5.78 -19.69 0.37
C ARG A 192 -5.18 -18.32 0.67
N ILE A 193 -3.87 -18.22 0.83
CA ILE A 193 -3.17 -16.94 1.03
C ILE A 193 -3.34 -16.03 -0.20
N VAL A 194 -3.10 -16.55 -1.41
CA VAL A 194 -3.27 -15.78 -2.66
C VAL A 194 -4.73 -15.36 -2.83
N CYS A 195 -5.69 -16.25 -2.62
CA CYS A 195 -7.11 -15.91 -2.67
C CYS A 195 -7.49 -14.82 -1.66
N SER A 196 -6.98 -14.89 -0.43
CA SER A 196 -7.22 -13.86 0.59
C SER A 196 -6.61 -12.51 0.20
N ALA A 197 -5.46 -12.52 -0.47
CA ALA A 197 -4.79 -11.31 -0.95
C ALA A 197 -5.54 -10.63 -2.11
N VAL A 198 -6.13 -11.42 -3.02
CA VAL A 198 -6.86 -10.93 -4.20
C VAL A 198 -8.29 -10.51 -3.85
N ALA A 199 -8.97 -11.20 -2.94
CA ALA A 199 -10.39 -11.03 -2.63
C ALA A 199 -10.90 -9.58 -2.39
N PRO A 200 -10.16 -8.67 -1.73
CA PRO A 200 -10.69 -7.33 -1.42
C PRO A 200 -10.95 -6.44 -2.63
N ARG A 201 -10.43 -6.78 -3.83
CA ARG A 201 -10.60 -5.98 -5.06
C ARG A 201 -10.19 -4.50 -4.90
N HIS A 202 -9.26 -4.22 -3.99
CA HIS A 202 -8.77 -2.86 -3.81
C HIS A 202 -7.80 -2.47 -4.93
N TYR A 203 -7.75 -1.17 -5.26
CA TYR A 203 -6.80 -0.59 -6.20
C TYR A 203 -6.32 0.79 -5.72
N ILE A 204 -5.25 1.31 -6.33
CA ILE A 204 -4.62 2.59 -5.97
C ILE A 204 -5.01 3.64 -7.00
N SER A 205 -5.46 4.80 -6.55
CA SER A 205 -5.72 5.96 -7.39
C SER A 205 -4.85 7.13 -6.97
N TYR A 206 -4.49 7.98 -7.92
CA TYR A 206 -3.82 9.24 -7.62
C TYR A 206 -4.60 10.42 -8.20
N GLY A 207 -4.82 11.40 -7.34
CA GLY A 207 -5.38 12.69 -7.72
C GLY A 207 -5.64 13.56 -6.50
N THR A 208 -5.89 14.84 -6.77
CA THR A 208 -6.06 15.87 -5.74
C THR A 208 -7.48 15.94 -5.20
N TYR A 209 -8.44 15.32 -5.88
CA TYR A 209 -9.84 15.35 -5.50
C TYR A 209 -10.38 13.94 -5.17
N PRO A 210 -11.36 13.81 -4.24
CA PRO A 210 -11.95 12.52 -3.86
C PRO A 210 -12.59 11.72 -5.00
N ASN A 211 -12.90 12.38 -6.13
CA ASN A 211 -13.44 11.79 -7.35
C ASN A 211 -12.37 11.46 -8.41
N ASP A 212 -11.09 11.73 -8.14
CA ASP A 212 -10.00 11.25 -8.98
C ASP A 212 -9.79 9.77 -8.68
N ASP A 213 -10.54 8.93 -9.38
CA ASP A 213 -10.64 7.49 -9.17
C ASP A 213 -9.91 6.67 -10.25
N LEU A 214 -9.16 7.33 -11.12
CA LEU A 214 -8.31 6.67 -12.11
C LEU A 214 -7.17 5.90 -11.43
N PRO A 215 -6.90 4.65 -11.88
CA PRO A 215 -5.77 3.85 -11.41
C PRO A 215 -4.43 4.56 -11.58
N ALA A 216 -3.59 4.49 -10.55
CA ALA A 216 -2.22 4.97 -10.58
C ALA A 216 -1.28 3.99 -11.30
N PHE A 217 -0.14 4.49 -11.80
CA PHE A 217 0.93 3.65 -12.33
C PHE A 217 1.79 3.08 -11.19
N THR A 218 1.49 1.86 -10.77
CA THR A 218 2.06 1.26 -9.55
C THR A 218 3.27 0.37 -9.84
N GLU A 219 4.42 0.98 -10.08
CA GLU A 219 5.69 0.23 -10.21
C GLU A 219 6.06 -0.48 -8.90
N TYR A 220 6.65 -1.66 -9.02
CA TYR A 220 7.17 -2.44 -7.90
C TYR A 220 8.40 -3.24 -8.35
N PHE A 221 9.28 -3.57 -7.41
CA PHE A 221 10.56 -4.24 -7.69
C PHE A 221 10.97 -5.15 -6.52
N ALA A 222 12.00 -5.98 -6.71
CA ALA A 222 12.36 -7.02 -5.78
C ALA A 222 12.91 -6.49 -4.44
N ASP A 223 13.99 -5.69 -4.46
CA ASP A 223 14.62 -5.22 -3.22
C ASP A 223 15.47 -3.94 -3.41
N ILE A 224 15.62 -3.19 -2.32
CA ILE A 224 16.50 -2.02 -2.27
C ILE A 224 16.99 -1.81 -0.83
N ARG A 225 18.20 -1.30 -0.70
CA ARG A 225 18.76 -0.95 0.60
C ARG A 225 18.38 0.48 0.99
N ASN A 226 17.86 0.65 2.21
CA ASN A 226 17.59 1.92 2.90
C ASN A 226 16.57 2.89 2.27
N ARG A 227 16.40 2.96 0.95
CA ARG A 227 15.60 4.02 0.31
C ARG A 227 15.24 3.70 -1.14
N THR A 228 14.01 3.96 -1.56
CA THR A 228 13.59 3.84 -2.97
C THR A 228 14.17 4.94 -3.86
N VAL A 229 13.99 4.81 -5.17
CA VAL A 229 14.38 5.78 -6.20
C VAL A 229 13.13 6.45 -6.76
N SER A 230 13.22 7.74 -7.08
CA SER A 230 12.12 8.47 -7.71
C SER A 230 11.89 7.97 -9.13
N GLY A 231 10.64 7.61 -9.43
CA GLY A 231 10.15 7.27 -10.77
C GLY A 231 9.59 8.49 -11.51
N GLY A 232 8.87 8.21 -12.61
CA GLY A 232 8.34 9.24 -13.50
C GLY A 232 7.00 9.87 -13.10
N GLN A 233 6.46 9.55 -11.91
CA GLN A 233 5.14 9.97 -11.46
C GLN A 233 5.21 10.71 -10.12
N PRO A 234 4.31 11.68 -9.86
CA PRO A 234 4.37 12.51 -8.65
C PRO A 234 4.12 11.75 -7.32
N TYR A 235 3.60 10.53 -7.40
CA TYR A 235 3.44 9.60 -6.27
C TYR A 235 4.53 8.53 -6.20
N LEU A 236 5.40 8.44 -7.21
CA LEU A 236 6.57 7.56 -7.24
C LEU A 236 7.81 8.38 -6.85
N ILE A 237 7.80 8.97 -5.67
CA ILE A 237 8.99 9.67 -5.14
C ILE A 237 9.85 8.69 -4.33
N ALA A 238 11.15 9.00 -4.23
CA ALA A 238 12.04 8.28 -3.33
C ALA A 238 11.58 8.42 -1.86
N VAL A 239 11.40 7.30 -1.17
CA VAL A 239 11.00 7.24 0.25
C VAL A 239 11.99 6.38 1.04
N ASP A 240 12.17 6.71 2.31
CA ASP A 240 13.03 5.99 3.24
C ASP A 240 12.49 4.59 3.57
N ASP A 241 13.28 3.55 3.34
CA ASP A 241 13.01 2.16 3.69
C ASP A 241 14.04 1.63 4.72
N PRO A 242 14.12 2.22 5.94
CA PRO A 242 15.20 1.93 6.90
C PRO A 242 15.15 0.51 7.47
N ILE A 243 14.01 -0.17 7.41
CA ILE A 243 13.93 -1.59 7.77
C ILE A 243 14.77 -2.45 6.80
N SER A 244 15.04 -1.93 5.60
CA SER A 244 15.89 -2.56 4.59
C SER A 244 17.36 -2.14 4.75
N SER A 245 17.88 -2.08 6.00
CA SER A 245 19.24 -1.61 6.31
C SER A 245 20.30 -2.70 6.53
N HIS A 246 19.87 -3.95 6.76
CA HIS A 246 20.75 -5.09 7.02
C HIS A 246 21.75 -5.34 5.87
N PRO A 247 23.00 -5.75 6.14
CA PRO A 247 24.03 -5.96 5.11
C PRO A 247 23.66 -6.92 3.97
N ASP A 248 22.88 -7.97 4.27
CA ASP A 248 22.45 -8.97 3.29
C ASP A 248 21.42 -8.48 2.26
N ILE A 249 20.99 -7.22 2.38
CA ILE A 249 20.01 -6.62 1.49
C ILE A 249 20.74 -6.02 0.30
N VAL A 250 20.35 -6.47 -0.89
CA VAL A 250 20.96 -6.09 -2.16
C VAL A 250 19.99 -5.24 -2.98
N GLN A 251 20.55 -4.46 -3.91
CA GLN A 251 19.76 -3.78 -4.93
C GLN A 251 19.30 -4.81 -5.97
N ASP A 252 17.99 -4.96 -6.16
CA ASP A 252 17.41 -5.88 -7.14
C ASP A 252 16.16 -5.26 -7.77
N GLY A 253 16.25 -4.96 -9.08
CA GLY A 253 15.25 -4.22 -9.83
C GLY A 253 15.47 -2.70 -9.85
N HIS A 254 14.51 -1.99 -10.45
CA HIS A 254 14.63 -0.57 -10.80
C HIS A 254 14.50 0.39 -9.61
N GLY A 255 13.97 -0.05 -8.47
CA GLY A 255 13.92 0.75 -7.25
C GLY A 255 12.77 1.77 -7.14
N HIS A 256 11.85 1.84 -8.11
CA HIS A 256 10.72 2.79 -8.09
C HIS A 256 9.48 2.18 -7.45
N GLY A 257 8.77 2.95 -6.62
CA GLY A 257 7.53 2.49 -6.01
C GLY A 257 7.78 1.45 -4.92
N MET A 258 7.06 0.33 -4.95
CA MET A 258 7.05 -0.63 -3.83
C MET A 258 8.20 -1.64 -3.91
N SER A 259 9.02 -1.70 -2.85
CA SER A 259 9.95 -2.82 -2.61
C SER A 259 9.17 -4.03 -2.12
N GLN A 260 9.17 -5.12 -2.88
CA GLN A 260 8.48 -6.36 -2.54
C GLN A 260 9.01 -6.94 -1.22
N LYS A 261 10.33 -7.11 -1.11
CA LYS A 261 10.95 -7.63 0.12
C LYS A 261 10.84 -6.63 1.27
N GLY A 262 10.94 -5.33 1.01
CA GLY A 262 10.70 -4.27 1.99
C GLY A 262 9.28 -4.31 2.59
N ALA A 263 8.25 -4.47 1.74
CA ALA A 263 6.86 -4.64 2.17
C ALA A 263 6.70 -5.83 3.15
N SER A 264 7.34 -6.97 2.88
CA SER A 264 7.31 -8.12 3.80
C SER A 264 8.04 -7.83 5.10
N ARG A 265 9.20 -7.15 5.07
CA ARG A 265 9.92 -6.73 6.28
C ARG A 265 9.03 -5.85 7.17
N TRP A 266 8.39 -4.83 6.60
CA TRP A 266 7.46 -3.95 7.32
C TRP A 266 6.30 -4.73 7.92
N ALA A 267 5.71 -5.65 7.16
CA ALA A 267 4.61 -6.47 7.61
C ALA A 267 4.99 -7.40 8.77
N ARG A 268 6.23 -7.88 8.79
CA ARG A 268 6.78 -8.72 9.87
C ARG A 268 7.26 -7.90 11.06
N GLY A 269 7.73 -6.68 10.85
CA GLY A 269 8.56 -5.97 11.83
C GLY A 269 9.87 -6.69 12.08
N ASN A 270 10.51 -7.18 11.00
CA ASN A 270 11.77 -7.92 11.05
C ASN A 270 12.66 -7.48 9.88
N LEU A 271 13.98 -7.48 10.08
CA LEU A 271 14.96 -7.13 9.05
C LEU A 271 14.97 -8.14 7.88
N SER A 272 14.44 -9.34 8.09
CA SER A 272 14.25 -10.36 7.05
C SER A 272 12.87 -10.23 6.40
N PHE A 273 12.81 -10.39 5.08
CA PHE A 273 11.55 -10.51 4.35
C PHE A 273 10.97 -11.94 4.45
N ASN A 274 11.85 -12.95 4.62
CA ASN A 274 11.52 -14.36 4.56
C ASN A 274 11.06 -14.85 5.95
N ILE A 275 9.83 -15.36 6.06
CA ILE A 275 9.25 -15.82 7.33
C ILE A 275 10.07 -16.91 8.02
N ASN A 276 10.81 -17.72 7.27
CA ASN A 276 11.64 -18.82 7.77
C ASN A 276 13.06 -18.35 8.15
N ARG A 277 13.35 -17.05 8.05
CA ARG A 277 14.63 -16.45 8.40
C ARG A 277 14.43 -15.26 9.33
N ASP A 278 15.15 -15.25 10.45
CA ASP A 278 15.21 -14.13 11.38
C ASP A 278 16.54 -13.39 11.22
N LEU A 279 16.47 -12.08 10.93
CA LEU A 279 17.64 -11.19 10.87
C LEU A 279 17.63 -10.14 11.99
N GLY A 280 16.69 -10.26 12.93
CA GLY A 280 16.49 -9.30 14.02
C GLY A 280 15.17 -8.54 13.89
N ALA A 281 14.54 -8.32 15.04
CA ALA A 281 13.31 -7.54 15.12
C ALA A 281 13.56 -6.07 14.76
N TRP A 282 12.57 -5.46 14.10
CA TRP A 282 12.51 -4.03 13.89
C TRP A 282 11.55 -3.38 14.90
N SER A 283 11.81 -2.12 15.24
CA SER A 283 10.97 -1.37 16.20
C SER A 283 9.53 -1.13 15.75
N VAL A 284 9.26 -1.30 14.46
CA VAL A 284 7.97 -1.02 13.83
C VAL A 284 7.47 -2.22 13.03
N ARG A 285 6.16 -2.49 13.11
CA ARG A 285 5.45 -3.47 12.28
C ARG A 285 4.17 -2.86 11.71
N TRP A 286 3.85 -3.15 10.44
CA TRP A 286 2.60 -2.71 9.81
C TRP A 286 1.68 -3.89 9.51
N GLU A 287 0.54 -3.95 10.16
CA GLU A 287 -0.38 -5.09 10.05
C GLU A 287 -1.34 -4.98 8.85
N ARG A 288 -1.30 -3.85 8.14
CA ARG A 288 -2.25 -3.45 7.11
C ARG A 288 -1.56 -3.16 5.78
N ALA A 289 -2.10 -3.70 4.69
CA ALA A 289 -1.57 -3.46 3.35
C ALA A 289 -1.63 -1.96 3.00
N GLU A 290 -2.61 -1.24 3.52
CA GLU A 290 -2.77 0.18 3.27
C GLU A 290 -1.57 0.99 3.77
N GLN A 291 -0.97 0.62 4.91
CA GLN A 291 0.22 1.28 5.44
C GLN A 291 1.42 1.09 4.52
N ILE A 292 1.61 -0.12 3.99
CA ILE A 292 2.67 -0.44 3.01
C ILE A 292 2.46 0.38 1.74
N LEU A 293 1.24 0.40 1.21
CA LEU A 293 0.96 1.04 -0.07
C LEU A 293 1.11 2.57 0.00
N VAL A 294 0.59 3.23 1.05
CA VAL A 294 0.74 4.69 1.17
C VAL A 294 2.15 5.11 1.58
N HIS A 295 2.96 4.19 2.08
CA HIS A 295 4.39 4.40 2.32
C HIS A 295 5.16 4.52 1.00
N TYR A 296 4.98 3.55 0.10
CA TYR A 296 5.71 3.47 -1.17
C TYR A 296 5.11 4.31 -2.31
N TYR A 297 3.81 4.60 -2.26
CA TYR A 297 3.11 5.44 -3.22
C TYR A 297 2.59 6.70 -2.52
N THR A 298 3.33 7.79 -2.67
CA THR A 298 3.10 9.01 -1.89
C THR A 298 1.82 9.73 -2.32
N GLY A 299 0.96 10.07 -1.36
CA GLY A 299 -0.23 10.88 -1.61
C GLY A 299 -1.33 10.20 -2.44
N VAL A 300 -1.29 8.88 -2.58
CA VAL A 300 -2.35 8.11 -3.26
C VAL A 300 -3.56 7.88 -2.36
N HIS A 301 -4.65 7.41 -2.94
CA HIS A 301 -5.77 6.80 -2.22
C HIS A 301 -5.89 5.32 -2.58
N ILE A 302 -6.44 4.53 -1.66
CA ILE A 302 -6.83 3.15 -1.92
C ILE A 302 -8.34 3.13 -2.02
N ARG A 303 -8.86 2.41 -3.01
CA ARG A 303 -10.28 2.35 -3.34
C ARG A 303 -10.76 0.92 -3.46
N ASP A 304 -12.04 0.71 -3.19
CA ASP A 304 -12.72 -0.58 -3.32
C ASP A 304 -13.45 -0.66 -4.67
N ALA A 305 -12.90 -1.41 -5.63
CA ALA A 305 -13.53 -1.63 -6.93
C ALA A 305 -14.83 -2.46 -6.83
N GLY A 306 -15.03 -3.21 -5.74
CA GLY A 306 -16.25 -3.96 -5.48
C GLY A 306 -17.38 -3.12 -4.88
N ASN A 307 -17.09 -1.91 -4.42
CA ASN A 307 -18.04 -1.04 -3.74
C ASN A 307 -18.02 0.38 -4.33
N ASN A 308 -18.36 0.51 -5.62
CA ASN A 308 -18.48 1.80 -6.32
C ASN A 308 -17.25 2.73 -6.16
N ASN A 309 -16.04 2.16 -6.19
CA ASN A 309 -14.77 2.88 -6.00
C ASN A 309 -14.68 3.64 -4.66
N ALA A 310 -15.35 3.12 -3.62
CA ALA A 310 -15.38 3.71 -2.30
C ALA A 310 -13.95 3.93 -1.77
N LEU A 311 -13.75 5.10 -1.17
CA LEU A 311 -12.45 5.57 -0.71
C LEU A 311 -12.14 4.93 0.65
N LEU A 312 -11.02 4.19 0.74
CA LEU A 312 -10.65 3.40 1.92
C LEU A 312 -9.62 4.08 2.82
N THR A 313 -8.94 5.10 2.31
CA THR A 313 -7.88 5.81 3.03
C THR A 313 -8.18 7.29 3.17
N PRO A 314 -8.20 7.85 4.39
CA PRO A 314 -8.45 9.27 4.60
C PRO A 314 -7.29 10.13 4.09
N SER A 315 -7.48 11.45 4.03
CA SER A 315 -6.45 12.40 3.59
C SER A 315 -5.32 12.59 4.61
N TYR A 316 -5.65 12.50 5.90
CA TYR A 316 -4.71 12.65 7.02
C TYR A 316 -4.18 11.28 7.45
N ARG A 317 -2.92 11.00 7.16
CA ARG A 317 -2.29 9.70 7.41
C ARG A 317 -0.81 9.86 7.74
N TRP A 318 -0.30 8.92 8.52
CA TRP A 318 1.11 8.88 8.89
C TRP A 318 1.55 7.44 9.14
N ASN A 319 2.85 7.16 9.02
CA ASN A 319 3.44 5.90 9.46
C ASN A 319 4.67 6.19 10.33
N PRO A 320 4.89 5.46 11.44
CA PRO A 320 6.21 5.40 12.05
C PRO A 320 7.11 4.55 11.15
N LEU A 321 8.37 4.97 10.97
CA LEU A 321 9.40 4.18 10.29
C LEU A 321 10.35 3.53 11.30
N GLN A 322 10.60 4.18 12.43
CA GLN A 322 11.46 3.67 13.48
C GLN A 322 11.09 4.30 14.82
N ILE A 323 11.14 3.53 15.90
CA ILE A 323 11.10 4.03 17.26
C ILE A 323 12.40 3.61 17.94
N ASN A 324 13.14 4.58 18.48
CA ASN A 324 14.28 4.33 19.33
C ASN A 324 13.87 4.46 20.80
N TRP A 325 13.88 3.34 21.51
CA TRP A 325 13.49 3.26 22.92
C TRP A 325 14.63 3.59 23.89
N GLY A 326 15.85 3.80 23.38
CA GLY A 326 17.04 3.98 24.20
C GLY A 326 17.48 2.72 24.95
N THR A 327 16.99 1.55 24.54
CA THR A 327 17.41 0.25 25.08
C THR A 327 18.40 -0.46 24.14
N PRO A 328 19.26 -1.36 24.65
CA PRO A 328 20.24 -2.06 23.81
C PRO A 328 19.62 -2.92 22.70
N ASP A 329 18.42 -3.47 22.93
CA ASP A 329 17.67 -4.30 21.97
C ASP A 329 16.60 -3.51 21.21
N ASN A 330 16.55 -2.20 21.43
CA ASN A 330 15.56 -1.28 20.90
C ASN A 330 14.09 -1.72 21.07
N ARG A 331 13.78 -2.40 22.18
CA ARG A 331 12.44 -2.76 22.60
C ARG A 331 11.90 -1.80 23.65
N PRO A 332 10.57 -1.67 23.80
CA PRO A 332 10.01 -0.86 24.86
C PRO A 332 10.50 -1.35 26.25
N PRO A 333 11.07 -0.47 27.09
CA PRO A 333 11.54 -0.87 28.41
C PRO A 333 10.36 -1.19 29.33
N ALA A 334 10.65 -1.93 30.40
CA ALA A 334 9.75 -1.94 31.55
C ALA A 334 9.72 -0.54 32.16
N MET A 335 8.51 -0.03 32.39
CA MET A 335 8.25 1.30 32.90
C MET A 335 7.79 1.23 34.36
N SER A 336 7.96 2.33 35.08
CA SER A 336 7.58 2.49 36.48
C SER A 336 6.83 3.81 36.64
N HIS A 337 5.85 3.85 37.53
CA HIS A 337 5.18 5.11 37.86
C HIS A 337 6.19 6.14 38.38
N GLY A 338 6.01 7.40 37.99
CA GLY A 338 6.95 8.49 38.26
C GLY A 338 8.20 8.49 37.37
N GLY A 339 8.39 7.48 36.53
CA GLY A 339 9.48 7.41 35.57
C GLY A 339 9.28 8.31 34.34
N THR A 340 10.40 8.63 33.70
CA THR A 340 10.48 9.43 32.47
C THR A 340 11.31 8.68 31.43
N TYR A 341 10.74 8.50 30.24
CA TYR A 341 11.29 7.66 29.17
C TYR A 341 11.42 8.47 27.88
N PRO A 342 12.58 9.07 27.60
CA PRO A 342 12.83 9.74 26.33
C PRO A 342 12.94 8.71 25.20
N ILE A 343 12.23 8.95 24.11
CA ILE A 343 12.31 8.16 22.87
C ILE A 343 12.51 9.09 21.67
N SER A 344 12.98 8.53 20.56
CA SER A 344 12.91 9.21 19.27
C SER A 344 12.11 8.40 18.27
N VAL A 345 11.35 9.09 17.42
CA VAL A 345 10.45 8.46 16.44
C VAL A 345 10.71 9.07 15.08
N LYS A 346 11.03 8.23 14.09
CA LYS A 346 11.08 8.63 12.69
C LYS A 346 9.68 8.53 12.09
N VAL A 347 9.12 9.65 11.65
CA VAL A 347 7.74 9.79 11.20
C VAL A 347 7.70 10.07 9.70
N GLN A 348 6.82 9.38 8.98
CA GLN A 348 6.51 9.67 7.59
C GLN A 348 5.10 10.25 7.47
N ASN A 349 4.97 11.37 6.75
CA ASN A 349 3.67 11.86 6.30
C ASN A 349 3.21 11.07 5.07
N THR A 350 2.25 10.16 5.24
CA THR A 350 1.67 9.37 4.14
C THR A 350 0.33 9.93 3.65
N GLY A 351 -0.01 11.14 4.08
CA GLY A 351 -1.18 11.89 3.64
C GLY A 351 -1.03 12.43 2.22
N ILE A 352 -2.01 13.22 1.80
CA ILE A 352 -2.06 13.81 0.45
C ILE A 352 -1.46 15.22 0.35
N SER A 353 -1.19 15.85 1.51
CA SER A 353 -0.73 17.23 1.65
C SER A 353 0.42 17.33 2.63
N ASP A 354 1.26 18.34 2.44
CA ASP A 354 2.37 18.67 3.33
C ASP A 354 1.85 19.23 4.67
N TRP A 355 2.63 19.06 5.74
CA TRP A 355 2.34 19.58 7.07
C TRP A 355 3.01 20.94 7.30
N THR A 356 2.67 21.97 6.50
CA THR A 356 3.37 23.28 6.48
C THR A 356 3.31 24.06 7.80
N CYS A 357 2.30 23.80 8.64
CA CYS A 357 2.10 24.44 9.95
C CYS A 357 1.95 25.97 9.94
N ASP A 358 1.22 26.51 8.99
CA ASP A 358 0.89 27.94 8.95
C ASP A 358 -0.19 28.26 10.00
N TYR A 359 0.17 28.32 11.29
CA TYR A 359 -0.72 28.76 12.36
C TYR A 359 -1.29 30.16 12.04
N PRO A 360 -2.60 30.42 12.23
CA PRO A 360 -3.58 29.64 12.99
C PRO A 360 -4.22 28.45 12.25
N ASN A 361 -3.83 28.19 11.00
CA ASN A 361 -4.55 27.24 10.17
C ASN A 361 -4.31 25.80 10.61
N PHE A 362 -3.06 25.38 10.84
CA PHE A 362 -2.77 24.01 11.33
C PHE A 362 -1.46 23.94 12.12
N SER A 363 -1.40 23.09 13.13
CA SER A 363 -0.18 22.63 13.79
C SER A 363 -0.27 21.12 14.01
N TYR A 364 0.79 20.40 13.64
CA TYR A 364 0.83 18.94 13.69
C TYR A 364 1.86 18.49 14.72
N ALA A 365 1.44 17.60 15.63
CA ALA A 365 2.32 17.04 16.65
C ALA A 365 2.12 15.54 16.83
N LEU A 366 3.22 14.79 16.92
CA LEU A 366 3.21 13.42 17.40
C LEU A 366 2.94 13.43 18.91
N ARG A 367 1.88 12.72 19.31
CA ARG A 367 1.50 12.54 20.72
C ARG A 367 1.13 11.08 20.97
N TYR A 368 0.81 10.76 22.22
CA TYR A 368 0.39 9.41 22.59
C TYR A 368 -0.76 9.43 23.60
N ARG A 369 -1.51 8.33 23.63
CA ARG A 369 -2.51 8.02 24.67
C ARG A 369 -2.11 6.75 25.41
N TRP A 370 -2.32 6.75 26.72
CA TRP A 370 -2.29 5.55 27.56
C TRP A 370 -3.63 4.83 27.45
N ALA A 371 -3.58 3.51 27.32
CA ALA A 371 -4.74 2.63 27.40
C ALA A 371 -4.41 1.37 28.21
N LYS A 372 -5.40 0.85 28.96
CA LYS A 372 -5.32 -0.43 29.68
C LYS A 372 -6.69 -1.09 29.69
N ALA A 373 -6.74 -2.42 29.56
CA ALA A 373 -8.01 -3.15 29.59
C ALA A 373 -8.76 -2.90 30.91
N GLY A 374 -10.05 -2.57 30.82
CA GLY A 374 -10.88 -2.18 31.97
C GLY A 374 -10.75 -0.71 32.40
N PHE A 375 -9.87 0.06 31.74
CA PHE A 375 -9.69 1.49 31.97
C PHE A 375 -9.94 2.27 30.67
N GLY A 376 -10.31 3.55 30.81
CA GLY A 376 -10.42 4.46 29.66
C GLY A 376 -9.08 4.83 29.04
N GLU A 377 -9.10 5.68 28.02
CA GLU A 377 -7.89 6.27 27.47
C GLU A 377 -7.54 7.60 28.17
N VAL A 378 -6.25 7.84 28.39
CA VAL A 378 -5.76 9.12 28.92
C VAL A 378 -4.66 9.66 28.01
N THR A 379 -4.78 10.93 27.61
CA THR A 379 -3.78 11.59 26.77
C THR A 379 -2.48 11.81 27.56
N GLY A 380 -1.36 11.40 26.97
CA GLY A 380 -0.03 11.63 27.51
C GLY A 380 0.37 13.11 27.47
N SER A 381 1.27 13.49 28.38
CA SER A 381 1.78 14.86 28.46
C SER A 381 2.84 15.17 27.40
N GLY A 382 3.53 14.15 26.88
CA GLY A 382 4.53 14.33 25.83
C GLY A 382 3.92 14.73 24.48
N SER A 383 4.64 15.60 23.77
CA SER A 383 4.29 16.06 22.42
C SER A 383 5.57 16.43 21.67
N ALA A 384 5.61 16.16 20.37
CA ALA A 384 6.72 16.55 19.50
C ALA A 384 6.17 17.15 18.20
N SER A 385 6.64 18.35 17.82
CA SER A 385 6.22 18.98 16.57
C SER A 385 6.71 18.18 15.37
N VAL A 386 5.81 17.94 14.40
CA VAL A 386 6.13 17.36 13.09
C VAL A 386 5.84 18.38 11.97
N CYS A 387 5.89 19.67 12.30
CA CYS A 387 5.72 20.75 11.35
C CYS A 387 6.81 20.80 10.28
N GLY A 388 6.45 21.27 9.09
CA GLY A 388 7.34 21.33 7.94
C GLY A 388 7.58 19.97 7.28
N THR A 389 6.82 18.93 7.62
CA THR A 389 6.99 17.59 7.04
C THR A 389 6.28 17.50 5.69
N PRO A 390 7.01 17.40 4.57
CA PRO A 390 6.38 17.18 3.26
C PRO A 390 5.76 15.78 3.19
N LYS A 391 4.80 15.59 2.28
CA LYS A 391 4.26 14.25 2.02
C LYS A 391 5.34 13.34 1.44
N GLY A 392 5.36 12.10 1.92
CA GLY A 392 6.38 11.10 1.63
C GLY A 392 7.71 11.41 2.32
N ASP A 393 8.57 12.22 1.73
CA ASP A 393 9.96 12.39 2.18
C ASP A 393 10.44 13.86 2.06
N PRO A 394 11.33 14.36 2.95
CA PRO A 394 11.98 13.71 4.11
C PRO A 394 11.06 13.30 5.26
N SER A 395 11.42 12.18 5.90
CA SER A 395 10.81 11.71 7.16
C SER A 395 11.59 12.23 8.38
N PRO A 396 11.07 13.17 9.19
CA PRO A 396 11.78 13.68 10.35
C PRO A 396 11.89 12.65 11.49
N THR A 397 13.00 12.73 12.23
CA THR A 397 13.12 12.10 13.55
C THR A 397 12.80 13.12 14.63
N VAL A 398 11.79 12.84 15.44
CA VAL A 398 11.34 13.72 16.52
C VAL A 398 11.55 13.07 17.88
N ASN A 399 11.87 13.87 18.89
CA ASN A 399 12.05 13.40 20.27
C ASN A 399 10.75 13.57 21.04
N LEU A 400 10.33 12.52 21.73
CA LEU A 400 9.10 12.48 22.52
C LEU A 400 9.43 11.87 23.89
N THR A 401 8.86 12.44 24.95
CA THR A 401 9.05 11.92 26.31
C THR A 401 7.77 11.24 26.79
N ILE A 402 7.88 9.96 27.13
CA ILE A 402 6.81 9.21 27.78
C ILE A 402 6.98 9.35 29.28
N GLN A 403 5.96 9.90 29.94
CA GLN A 403 5.94 10.13 31.38
C GLN A 403 4.49 10.20 31.88
N ASN A 404 4.31 10.49 33.18
CA ASN A 404 3.01 10.65 33.83
C ASN A 404 2.10 9.44 33.57
N ILE A 405 2.61 8.25 33.85
CA ILE A 405 1.87 6.99 33.69
C ILE A 405 0.61 7.04 34.58
N PRO A 406 -0.60 6.81 34.05
CA PRO A 406 -1.82 6.80 34.85
C PRO A 406 -1.76 5.71 35.93
N ASN A 407 -2.17 6.05 37.14
CA ASN A 407 -2.18 5.12 38.28
C ASN A 407 -3.32 4.10 38.18
N TRP A 408 -3.24 3.16 37.22
CA TRP A 408 -4.18 2.06 37.03
C TRP A 408 -3.62 0.73 37.59
N GLY A 409 -2.58 0.80 38.42
CA GLY A 409 -1.86 -0.35 38.97
C GLY A 409 -0.92 -1.03 37.97
N PRO A 410 -0.20 -2.08 38.40
CA PRO A 410 0.79 -2.77 37.57
C PRO A 410 0.18 -3.53 36.38
N GLY A 411 1.02 -3.90 35.41
CA GLY A 411 0.68 -4.82 34.33
C GLY A 411 0.89 -4.26 32.92
N ALA A 412 0.18 -4.83 31.95
CA ALA A 412 0.29 -4.44 30.55
C ALA A 412 -0.52 -3.17 30.25
N TYR A 413 0.14 -2.21 29.61
CA TYR A 413 -0.45 -0.97 29.08
C TYR A 413 -0.22 -0.93 27.57
N THR A 414 -1.00 -0.11 26.88
CA THR A 414 -0.79 0.22 25.47
C THR A 414 -0.53 1.71 25.35
N LEU A 415 0.59 2.04 24.72
CA LEU A 415 0.86 3.37 24.18
C LEU A 415 0.28 3.44 22.78
N ARG A 416 -0.64 4.37 22.54
CA ARG A 416 -1.23 4.63 21.22
C ARG A 416 -0.66 5.92 20.68
N PHE A 417 0.35 5.83 19.82
CA PHE A 417 0.93 6.97 19.14
C PHE A 417 0.00 7.43 18.02
N ASP A 418 -0.10 8.74 17.83
CA ASP A 418 -0.90 9.33 16.75
C ASP A 418 -0.49 10.79 16.49
N ILE A 419 -0.88 11.33 15.34
CA ILE A 419 -0.72 12.76 15.02
C ILE A 419 -1.95 13.51 15.52
N TYR A 420 -1.70 14.51 16.37
CA TYR A 420 -2.68 15.46 16.85
C TYR A 420 -2.56 16.77 16.08
N VAL A 421 -3.70 17.28 15.65
CA VAL A 421 -3.81 18.54 14.92
C VAL A 421 -4.45 19.58 15.82
N THR A 422 -3.79 20.73 15.96
CA THR A 422 -4.40 21.95 16.50
C THR A 422 -4.73 22.86 15.33
N SER A 423 -5.98 23.30 15.22
CA SER A 423 -6.41 24.21 14.15
C SER A 423 -7.46 25.20 14.64
N ALA A 424 -7.59 26.34 13.94
CA ALA A 424 -8.69 27.28 14.19
C ALA A 424 -10.08 26.65 14.01
N ASN A 425 -10.18 25.56 13.25
CA ASN A 425 -11.44 24.85 12.96
C ASN A 425 -11.74 23.72 13.95
N GLY A 426 -10.93 23.58 15.00
CA GLY A 426 -11.04 22.51 15.99
C GLY A 426 -9.85 21.57 15.96
N ASN A 427 -9.63 20.91 17.09
CA ASN A 427 -8.53 19.98 17.24
C ASN A 427 -9.02 18.55 17.01
N PHE A 428 -8.16 17.72 16.43
CA PHE A 428 -8.50 16.34 16.15
C PHE A 428 -7.27 15.46 16.06
N TRP A 429 -7.48 14.16 16.21
CA TRP A 429 -6.48 13.13 15.94
C TRP A 429 -6.67 12.55 14.54
N PHE A 430 -5.59 12.14 13.88
CA PHE A 430 -5.71 11.45 12.59
C PHE A 430 -6.59 10.18 12.68
N SER A 431 -6.60 9.52 13.84
CA SER A 431 -7.51 8.40 14.13
C SER A 431 -8.99 8.75 14.18
N GLU A 432 -9.35 9.97 14.54
CA GLU A 432 -10.73 10.44 14.46
C GLU A 432 -11.14 10.74 13.01
N GLN A 433 -10.16 10.91 12.13
CA GLN A 433 -10.34 11.04 10.68
C GLN A 433 -10.21 9.70 9.94
N GLY A 434 -10.15 8.57 10.66
CA GLY A 434 -10.16 7.22 10.09
C GLY A 434 -8.79 6.56 9.90
N TRP A 435 -7.68 7.22 10.25
CA TRP A 435 -6.34 6.60 10.17
C TRP A 435 -5.89 6.02 11.50
N ARG A 436 -5.59 4.72 11.56
CA ARG A 436 -5.35 4.04 12.85
C ARG A 436 -4.11 4.57 13.58
N THR A 437 -4.20 4.56 14.92
CA THR A 437 -3.06 4.80 15.81
C THR A 437 -2.01 3.70 15.68
N TYR A 438 -0.76 4.02 16.00
CA TYR A 438 0.29 3.01 16.14
C TYR A 438 0.38 2.55 17.60
N ASN A 439 0.10 1.28 17.85
CA ASN A 439 -0.05 0.74 19.20
C ASN A 439 1.20 -0.02 19.62
N VAL A 440 1.70 0.27 20.81
CA VAL A 440 2.83 -0.44 21.42
C VAL A 440 2.44 -0.93 22.81
N SER A 441 2.61 -2.22 23.06
CA SER A 441 2.43 -2.81 24.38
C SER A 441 3.67 -2.55 25.26
N VAL A 442 3.46 -2.08 26.48
CA VAL A 442 4.50 -1.83 27.48
C VAL A 442 4.11 -2.42 28.83
N CYS A 443 5.10 -2.71 29.67
CA CYS A 443 4.89 -3.25 31.01
C CYS A 443 5.15 -2.16 32.05
N VAL A 444 4.23 -1.99 33.00
CA VAL A 444 4.35 -1.00 34.08
C VAL A 444 4.41 -1.71 35.43
N ASP A 445 5.38 -1.30 36.27
CA ASP A 445 5.63 -1.79 37.63
C ASP A 445 5.80 -3.31 37.73
N GLY A 446 6.55 -3.89 36.79
CA GLY A 446 6.89 -5.31 36.79
C GLY A 446 6.77 -5.94 35.40
N PRO A 447 7.16 -7.22 35.26
CA PRO A 447 7.03 -7.92 34.00
C PRO A 447 5.54 -8.04 33.65
N CYS A 448 5.18 -7.75 32.40
CA CYS A 448 3.93 -8.27 31.87
C CYS A 448 4.01 -9.80 31.99
N LYS A 449 2.91 -10.45 32.39
CA LYS A 449 2.75 -11.87 32.07
C LYS A 449 2.78 -11.95 30.55
N GLY A 450 3.95 -12.19 29.97
CA GLY A 450 4.09 -12.38 28.54
C GLY A 450 3.17 -13.54 28.19
N PHE A 451 2.19 -13.29 27.33
CA PHE A 451 1.76 -14.35 26.44
C PHE A 451 3.02 -14.74 25.68
N ILE A 452 3.67 -15.81 26.13
CA ILE A 452 4.48 -16.62 25.24
C ILE A 452 3.49 -16.98 24.14
N PRO A 453 3.66 -16.50 22.88
CA PRO A 453 2.88 -17.06 21.80
C PRO A 453 3.15 -18.54 21.89
N ALA A 454 2.11 -19.36 22.09
CA ALA A 454 2.26 -20.78 21.93
C ALA A 454 2.83 -20.95 20.52
N VAL A 455 4.13 -21.21 20.45
CA VAL A 455 4.73 -21.86 19.31
C VAL A 455 3.88 -23.11 19.20
N LEU A 456 2.96 -23.12 18.23
CA LEU A 456 2.34 -24.33 17.76
C LEU A 456 3.50 -25.16 17.24
N LYS A 457 4.09 -25.91 18.16
CA LYS A 457 4.98 -27.01 17.90
C LYS A 457 4.08 -28.16 17.52
N ASP A 458 3.52 -28.08 16.31
CA ASP A 458 2.94 -29.24 15.66
C ASP A 458 3.76 -29.46 14.38
N SER A 459 4.82 -30.26 14.56
CA SER A 459 5.20 -31.27 13.56
C SER A 459 4.47 -32.55 13.97
N PRO A 460 3.98 -33.39 13.05
CA PRO A 460 4.38 -33.55 11.65
C PRO A 460 3.38 -33.04 10.61
#